data_AF-A0A2H3JA50-F1
#
_entry.id   AF-A0A2H3JA50-F1
#
_cell.length_a   1.000
_cell.length_b   1.000
_cell.length_c   1.000
_cell.angle_alpha   90.00
_cell.angle_beta   90.00
_cell.angle_gamma   90.00
#
_symmetry.space_group_name_H-M   'P 1'
#
loop_
_entity.id
_entity.type
_entity.pdbx_description
1 polymer ?
#
loop_
_entity_poly.entity_id
_entity_poly.type
_entity_poly.pdbx_seq_one_letter_code
_entity_poly.pdbx_strand_id
1 'polypeptide(L)' 'VLTFVIQTACQGFPLTHRHMKEAVDEICHAQLCNTFPENGVGKCWTACFVEKHSDRLKTYWSCSLDNSR' A
#
# COMPACT_ATOMS: atom_id res chain seq x y z
N VAL A 1 6.28 2.47 4.15
CA VAL A 1 5.23 2.27 3.14
C VAL A 1 5.29 0.90 2.46
N LEU A 2 6.34 0.55 1.72
CA LEU A 2 6.41 -0.75 1.02
C LEU A 2 6.32 -1.96 1.97
N THR A 3 7.04 -1.93 3.11
CA THR A 3 6.95 -2.97 4.15
C THR A 3 5.55 -3.10 4.74
N PHE A 4 4.86 -1.99 4.97
CA PHE A 4 3.48 -1.99 5.45
C PHE A 4 2.56 -2.67 4.44
N VAL A 5 2.67 -2.33 3.15
CA VAL A 5 1.85 -2.96 2.10
C VAL A 5 2.11 -4.46 2.00
N ILE A 6 3.38 -4.90 2.12
CA ILE A 6 3.73 -6.32 2.13
C ILE A 6 3.14 -7.02 3.36
N GLN A 7 3.22 -6.41 4.54
CA GLN A 7 2.62 -6.97 5.76
C GLN A 7 1.10 -7.07 5.64
N THR A 8 0.42 -6.03 5.17
CA THR A 8 -1.03 -6.03 4.95
C THR A 8 -1.44 -7.09 3.91
N ALA A 9 -0.65 -7.26 2.84
CA ALA A 9 -0.86 -8.33 1.85
C ALA A 9 -0.66 -9.74 2.44
N CYS A 10 0.39 -9.93 3.26
CA CYS A 10 0.65 -11.19 3.97
C CYS A 10 -0.44 -11.51 5.01
N GLN A 11 -1.01 -10.51 5.66
CA GLN A 11 -2.10 -10.69 6.61
C GLN A 11 -3.46 -10.97 5.94
N GLY A 12 -3.53 -10.97 4.61
CA GLY A 12 -4.76 -11.25 3.86
C GLY A 12 -5.81 -10.14 3.97
N PHE A 13 -5.44 -8.95 4.46
CA PHE A 13 -6.36 -7.84 4.50
C PHE A 13 -6.62 -7.33 3.08
N PRO A 14 -7.89 -7.00 2.74
CA PRO A 14 -8.20 -6.42 1.46
C PRO A 14 -7.49 -5.06 1.36
N LEU A 15 -6.47 -5.01 0.50
CA LEU A 15 -5.76 -3.79 0.11
C LEU A 15 -6.66 -2.95 -0.80
N THR A 16 -7.75 -2.43 -0.24
CA THR A 16 -8.58 -1.46 -0.93
C THR A 16 -7.78 -0.19 -1.14
N HIS A 17 -7.91 0.43 -2.32
CA HIS A 17 -7.26 1.72 -2.64
C HIS A 17 -7.43 2.76 -1.53
N ARG A 18 -8.59 2.78 -0.87
CA ARG A 18 -8.87 3.67 0.26
C ARG A 18 -7.98 3.36 1.48
N HIS A 19 -7.91 2.10 1.90
CA HIS A 19 -7.14 1.69 3.08
C HIS A 19 -5.64 1.92 2.86
N MET A 20 -5.14 1.64 1.65
CA MET A 20 -3.75 1.95 1.29
C MET A 20 -3.49 3.44 1.33
N LYS A 21 -4.40 4.27 0.81
CA LYS A 21 -4.26 5.72 0.89
C LYS A 21 -4.17 6.16 2.33
N GLU A 22 -5.13 5.80 3.18
CA GLU A 22 -5.21 6.26 4.58
C GLU A 22 -3.99 5.84 5.39
N ALA A 23 -3.56 4.57 5.28
CA ALA A 23 -2.38 4.11 6.01
C ALA A 23 -1.07 4.75 5.52
N VAL A 24 -0.93 4.96 4.21
CA VAL A 24 0.24 5.65 3.67
C VAL A 24 0.24 7.12 4.06
N ASP A 25 -0.94 7.74 4.07
CA ASP A 25 -1.14 9.11 4.54
C ASP A 25 -0.65 9.27 5.99
N GLU A 26 -1.10 8.38 6.88
CA GLU A 26 -0.70 8.40 8.29
C GLU A 26 0.81 8.20 8.46
N ILE A 27 1.39 7.23 7.74
CA ILE A 27 2.85 7.00 7.78
C ILE A 27 3.62 8.21 7.25
N CYS A 28 3.17 8.80 6.15
CA CYS A 28 3.83 9.97 5.56
C CYS A 28 3.67 11.20 6.45
N HIS A 29 2.47 11.42 7.00
CA HIS A 29 2.20 12.51 7.93
C HIS A 29 3.06 12.36 9.19
N ALA A 30 3.23 11.16 9.73
CA ALA A 30 4.11 10.90 10.86
C ALA A 30 5.60 11.12 10.54
N GLN A 31 6.06 10.80 9.32
CA GLN A 31 7.47 10.93 8.94
C GLN A 31 7.87 12.31 8.43
N LEU A 32 6.99 12.96 7.66
CA LEU A 32 7.27 14.23 6.97
C LEU A 32 6.64 15.42 7.69
N CYS A 33 5.72 15.20 8.64
CA CYS A 33 5.06 16.17 9.53
C CYS A 33 4.53 17.43 8.83
N ASN A 34 5.41 18.36 8.45
CA ASN A 34 5.08 19.65 7.84
C ASN A 34 5.44 19.77 6.34
N THR A 35 6.16 18.79 5.77
CA THR A 35 6.52 18.78 4.33
C THR A 35 5.54 17.95 3.50
N PHE A 36 4.63 17.23 4.17
CA PHE A 36 3.65 16.42 3.47
C PHE A 36 2.45 17.28 3.07
N PRO A 37 1.96 17.20 1.82
CA PRO A 37 0.79 17.96 1.39
C PRO A 37 -0.44 17.57 2.22
N GLU A 38 -1.24 18.56 2.64
CA GLU A 38 -2.49 18.36 3.38
C GLU A 38 -3.49 17.46 2.64
N ASN A 39 -3.40 17.44 1.31
CA ASN A 39 -4.27 16.66 0.45
C ASN A 39 -3.88 15.17 0.39
N GLY A 40 -2.77 14.83 1.06
CA GLY A 40 -2.31 13.47 1.24
C GLY A 40 -1.60 12.86 0.03
N VAL A 41 -1.49 11.53 0.01
CA VAL A 41 -1.11 10.83 -1.22
C VAL A 41 -2.26 10.93 -2.23
N GLY A 42 -1.99 11.55 -3.39
CA GLY A 42 -3.02 11.82 -4.41
C GLY A 42 -3.81 10.57 -4.83
N LYS A 43 -5.03 10.74 -5.37
CA LYS A 43 -5.94 9.62 -5.73
C LYS A 43 -5.30 8.56 -6.64
N CYS A 44 -4.42 8.96 -7.55
CA CYS A 44 -3.73 8.05 -8.47
C CYS A 44 -2.45 7.44 -7.88
N TRP A 45 -2.03 7.86 -6.68
CA TRP A 45 -0.79 7.36 -6.06
C TRP A 45 -0.87 5.86 -5.81
N THR A 46 -2.01 5.34 -5.36
CA THR A 46 -2.18 3.91 -5.10
C THR A 46 -2.06 3.07 -6.39
N ALA A 47 -2.69 3.51 -7.48
CA ALA A 47 -2.55 2.87 -8.78
C ALA A 47 -1.09 2.89 -9.27
N CYS A 48 -0.46 4.07 -9.24
CA CYS A 48 0.93 4.23 -9.69
C CYS A 48 1.92 3.44 -8.81
N PHE A 49 1.65 3.33 -7.50
CA PHE A 49 2.44 2.53 -6.57
C PHE A 49 2.29 1.04 -6.84
N VAL A 50 1.07 0.56 -7.05
CA VAL A 50 0.80 -0.84 -7.40
C VAL A 50 1.43 -1.17 -8.75
N GLU A 51 1.32 -0.32 -9.76
CA GLU A 51 1.96 -0.55 -11.07
C GLU A 51 3.48 -0.60 -10.94
N LYS A 52 4.08 0.39 -10.26
CA LYS A 52 5.54 0.49 -10.10
C LYS A 52 6.14 -0.64 -9.27
N HIS A 53 5.39 -1.14 -8.29
CA HIS A 53 5.82 -2.24 -7.43
C HIS A 53 5.15 -3.57 -7.78
N SER A 54 4.41 -3.64 -8.90
CA SER A 54 3.65 -4.82 -9.32
C SER A 54 4.53 -6.05 -9.43
N ASP A 55 5.76 -5.90 -9.92
CA ASP A 55 6.73 -6.98 -10.06
C ASP A 55 7.09 -7.63 -8.70
N ARG A 56 7.33 -6.80 -7.67
CA ARG A 56 7.61 -7.29 -6.31
C ARG A 56 6.35 -7.73 -5.58
N LEU A 57 5.24 -7.03 -5.78
CA LEU A 57 3.93 -7.33 -5.19
C LEU A 57 3.36 -8.64 -5.73
N LYS A 58 3.56 -8.97 -7.02
CA LYS A 58 3.13 -10.23 -7.64
C LYS A 58 3.64 -11.44 -6.87
N THR A 59 4.87 -11.40 -6.36
CA THR A 59 5.42 -12.52 -5.57
C THR A 59 4.63 -12.76 -4.28
N TYR A 60 4.20 -11.68 -3.60
CA TYR A 60 3.40 -11.77 -2.38
C TYR A 60 1.89 -11.95 -2.65
N TRP A 61 1.39 -11.40 -3.76
CA TRP A 61 0.00 -11.51 -4.21
C TRP A 61 -0.32 -12.91 -4.73
N SER A 62 0.59 -13.53 -5.49
CA SER A 62 0.43 -14.91 -5.98
C SER A 62 0.47 -15.95 -4.85
N CYS A 63 1.23 -15.70 -3.77
CA CYS A 63 1.21 -16.57 -2.58
C CYS A 63 -0.05 -16.40 -1.72
N SER A 64 -0.61 -15.18 -1.65
CA SER A 64 -1.82 -14.92 -0.85
C SER A 64 -3.09 -15.53 -1.47
N LEU A 65 -3.13 -15.68 -2.80
CA LEU A 65 -4.24 -16.36 -3.50
C LEU A 65 -4.14 -17.90 -3.53
N ASP A 66 -2.97 -18.47 -3.23
CA ASP A 66 -2.72 -19.93 -3.20
C ASP A 66 -2.81 -20.54 -1.79
N ASN A 67 -3.34 -19.83 -0.79
CA ASN A 67 -3.59 -20.42 0.54
C ASN A 67 -5.06 -20.84 0.72
N SER A 68 -5.79 -21.09 -0.36
CA SER A 68 -7.12 -21.71 -0.30
C SER A 68 -7.10 -22.97 -1.17
N ARG A 69 -6.56 -24.05 -0.62
CA ARG A 69 -6.74 -25.40 -1.17
C ARG A 69 -7.01 -26.40 -0.06
#